data_AF-A0A329R779-F1
#
_entry.id   AF-A0A329R779-F1
#
_cell.length_a   1.000
_cell.length_b   1.000
_cell.length_c   1.000
_cell.angle_alpha   90.00
_cell.angle_beta   90.00
_cell.angle_gamma   90.00
#
_symmetry.space_group_name_H-M   'P 1'
#
loop_
_entity.id
_entity.type
_entity.pdbx_description
1 polymer ?
#
loop_
_entity_poly.entity_id
_entity_poly.type
_entity_poly.pdbx_seq_one_letter_code
_entity_poly.pdbx_strand_id
1 'polypeptide(L)' 'MSSDVPAPKLTKGFKTGKLSLTSSELKGSGSVIHPHPASYEKALKARKAGRSVRLDITRHEVKKGYK' A
#
# COMPACT_ATOMS: atom_id res chain seq x y z
N MET A 1 14.51 -6.98 -4.05
CA MET A 1 13.30 -7.67 -3.55
C MET A 1 12.11 -6.86 -4.00
N SER A 2 11.36 -7.42 -4.96
CA SER A 2 10.29 -6.75 -5.70
C SER A 2 9.10 -6.46 -4.79
N SER A 3 8.50 -5.29 -4.94
CA SER A 3 7.20 -4.97 -4.33
C SER A 3 6.15 -6.00 -4.79
N ASP A 4 5.52 -6.71 -3.87
CA ASP A 4 4.36 -7.59 -4.15
C ASP A 4 3.11 -6.82 -4.63
N VAL A 5 3.16 -5.48 -4.59
CA VAL A 5 2.09 -4.63 -5.11
C VAL A 5 2.29 -4.41 -6.61
N PRO A 6 1.33 -4.83 -7.47
CA PRO A 6 1.43 -4.63 -8.91
C PRO A 6 1.68 -3.17 -9.29
N ALA A 7 2.64 -2.95 -10.19
CA ALA A 7 2.96 -1.66 -10.75
C ALA A 7 1.73 -0.83 -11.20
N PRO A 8 0.71 -1.41 -11.87
CA PRO A 8 -0.49 -0.67 -12.27
C PRO A 8 -1.29 -0.09 -11.09
N LYS A 9 -1.33 -0.78 -9.94
CA LYS A 9 -2.01 -0.29 -8.74
C LYS A 9 -1.27 0.87 -8.12
N LEU A 10 0.06 0.83 -8.13
CA LEU A 10 0.90 1.94 -7.68
C LEU A 10 0.73 3.16 -8.60
N THR A 11 0.75 2.98 -9.92
CA THR A 11 0.49 4.08 -10.87
C THR A 11 -0.90 4.69 -10.68
N LYS A 12 -1.92 3.85 -10.45
CA LYS A 12 -3.28 4.32 -10.16
C LYS A 12 -3.33 5.05 -8.81
N GLY A 13 -2.64 4.53 -7.80
CA GLY A 13 -2.48 5.18 -6.50
C GLY A 13 -1.78 6.54 -6.58
N PHE A 14 -0.74 6.65 -7.40
CA PHE A 14 -0.05 7.91 -7.66
C PHE A 14 -0.96 8.95 -8.32
N LYS A 15 -1.77 8.53 -9.30
CA LYS A 15 -2.71 9.41 -9.99
C LYS A 15 -3.90 9.82 -9.11
N THR A 16 -4.43 8.89 -8.32
CA THR A 16 -5.71 9.06 -7.59
C THR A 16 -5.57 9.38 -6.11
N GLY A 17 -4.36 9.25 -5.54
CA GLY A 17 -4.14 9.34 -4.10
C GLY A 17 -4.76 8.20 -3.29
N LYS A 18 -5.17 7.11 -3.95
CA LYS A 18 -5.83 5.97 -3.29
C LYS A 18 -5.22 4.65 -3.73
N LEU A 19 -4.80 3.85 -2.76
CA LEU A 19 -4.24 2.52 -2.98
C LEU A 19 -5.14 1.47 -2.37
N SER A 20 -5.55 0.50 -3.18
CA SER A 20 -6.27 -0.68 -2.72
C SER A 20 -5.31 -1.86 -2.63
N LEU A 21 -5.14 -2.40 -1.44
CA LEU A 21 -4.31 -3.57 -1.17
C LEU A 21 -5.18 -4.77 -0.83
N THR A 22 -4.89 -5.92 -1.43
CA THR A 22 -5.52 -7.19 -1.07
C THR A 22 -4.92 -7.74 0.21
N SER A 23 -5.60 -8.72 0.82
CA SER A 23 -5.09 -9.40 2.02
C SER A 23 -3.76 -10.12 1.77
N SER A 24 -3.53 -10.64 0.56
CA SER A 24 -2.24 -11.22 0.15
C SER A 24 -1.14 -10.17 0.03
N GLU A 25 -1.43 -9.02 -0.60
CA GLU A 25 -0.49 -7.88 -0.74
C GLU A 25 -0.14 -7.26 0.64
N LEU A 26 -1.08 -7.30 1.59
CA LEU A 26 -0.85 -6.88 2.98
C LEU A 26 -0.03 -7.89 3.80
N LYS A 27 -0.08 -9.17 3.47
CA LYS A 27 0.74 -10.22 4.10
C LYS A 27 2.18 -10.19 3.56
N GLY A 28 2.38 -9.85 2.29
CA GLY A 28 3.68 -9.93 1.60
C GLY A 28 4.65 -8.76 1.79
N SER A 29 4.22 -7.56 2.17
CA SER A 29 5.13 -6.40 2.11
C SER A 29 5.89 -6.12 3.42
N GLY A 30 7.14 -6.61 3.48
CA GLY A 30 8.22 -6.03 4.30
C GLY A 30 8.84 -4.76 3.69
N SER A 31 8.38 -4.34 2.53
CA SER A 31 8.81 -3.15 1.80
C SER A 31 7.60 -2.76 0.95
N VAL A 32 7.07 -1.53 0.98
CA VAL A 32 7.48 -0.54 -0.02
C VAL A 32 6.80 0.83 0.19
N ILE A 33 5.89 0.97 1.16
CA ILE A 33 5.11 2.21 1.32
C ILE A 33 5.26 2.59 2.77
N HIS A 34 5.99 3.67 3.06
CA HIS A 34 5.88 4.35 4.35
C HIS A 34 4.55 5.10 4.30
N PRO A 35 3.44 4.54 4.79
CA PRO A 35 2.18 5.22 4.70
C PRO A 35 2.14 6.26 5.83
N HIS A 36 1.34 7.29 5.65
CA HIS A 36 0.92 8.18 6.72
C HIS A 36 0.52 7.34 7.95
N PRO A 37 0.87 7.72 9.19
CA PRO A 37 0.62 6.90 10.38
C PRO A 37 -0.82 6.34 10.46
N ALA A 38 -1.80 7.16 10.09
CA ALA A 38 -3.21 6.77 9.99
C ALA A 38 -3.49 5.65 8.96
N SER A 39 -2.83 5.68 7.81
CA SER A 39 -2.94 4.65 6.77
C SER A 39 -2.20 3.38 7.17
N TYR A 40 -1.08 3.50 7.90
CA TYR A 40 -0.33 2.35 8.41
C TYR A 40 -1.13 1.54 9.43
N GLU A 41 -1.80 2.18 10.39
CA GLU A 41 -2.66 1.49 11.35
C GLU A 41 -3.83 0.75 10.66
N LYS A 42 -4.45 1.38 9.65
CA LYS A 42 -5.49 0.76 8.84
C LYS A 42 -4.97 -0.49 8.13
N ALA A 43 -3.80 -0.40 7.53
CA ALA A 43 -3.14 -1.53 6.87
C ALA A 43 -2.83 -2.66 7.86
N LEU A 44 -2.32 -2.33 9.05
CA LEU A 44 -2.05 -3.32 10.11
C LEU A 44 -3.33 -4.00 10.61
N LYS A 45 -4.41 -3.25 10.84
CA LYS A 45 -5.70 -3.82 11.24
C LYS A 45 -6.25 -4.76 10.16
N ALA A 46 -6.19 -4.34 8.89
CA ALA A 46 -6.62 -5.15 7.76
C ALA A 46 -5.78 -6.42 7.59
N ARG A 47 -4.45 -6.31 7.75
CA ARG A 47 -3.53 -7.45 7.74
C ARG A 47 -3.87 -8.46 8.84
N LYS A 48 -4.03 -7.99 10.09
CA LYS A 48 -4.43 -8.83 11.23
C LYS A 48 -5.79 -9.48 11.02
N ALA A 49 -6.74 -8.77 10.41
CA ALA A 49 -8.07 -9.29 10.08
C ALA A 49 -8.12 -10.17 8.82
N GLY A 50 -7.01 -10.30 8.07
CA GLY A 50 -6.99 -11.02 6.79
C GLY A 50 -7.85 -10.38 5.70
N ARG A 51 -8.13 -9.07 5.78
CA ARG A 51 -9.02 -8.33 4.86
C ARG A 51 -8.23 -7.42 3.93
N SER A 52 -8.82 -7.09 2.79
CA SER A 52 -8.33 -6.01 1.92
C SER A 52 -8.62 -4.64 2.52
N VAL A 53 -7.87 -3.62 2.09
CA VAL A 53 -8.05 -2.24 2.57
C VAL A 53 -7.80 -1.22 1.48
N ARG A 54 -8.52 -0.11 1.55
CA ARG A 54 -8.26 1.09 0.75
C ARG A 54 -7.58 2.13 1.64
N LEU A 55 -6.41 2.57 1.22
CA LEU A 55 -5.60 3.57 1.89
C LEU A 55 -5.63 4.86 1.07
N ASP A 56 -5.74 5.97 1.78
CA ASP A 56 -5.41 7.27 1.22
C ASP A 56 -3.90 7.43 1.32
N ILE A 57 -3.27 7.67 0.18
CA ILE A 57 -1.82 7.78 0.02
C ILE A 57 -1.46 9.07 -0.68
N THR A 58 -0.32 9.64 -0.35
CA THR A 58 0.21 10.81 -1.04
C THR A 58 1.12 10.38 -2.19
N ARG A 59 1.29 11.26 -3.19
CA ARG A 59 2.18 11.02 -4.34
C ARG A 59 3.62 10.68 -3.91
N HIS A 60 4.07 11.24 -2.79
CA HIS A 60 5.40 11.04 -2.23
C HIS A 60 5.60 9.62 -1.69
N GLU A 61 4.54 8.97 -1.21
CA GLU A 61 4.58 7.62 -0.65
C GLU A 61 4.71 6.55 -1.73
N VAL A 62 4.11 6.77 -2.91
CA VAL A 62 4.25 5.86 -4.06
C VAL A 62 5.63 5.97 -4.70
N LYS A 63 6.17 7.18 -4.80
CA LYS A 63 7.47 7.43 -5.43
C LYS A 63 8.63 6.83 -4.62
N LYS A 64 8.58 6.89 -3.28
CA LYS A 64 9.60 6.28 -2.40
C LYS A 64 9.65 4.75 -2.50
N GLY A 65 8.58 4.14 -2.98
CA GLY A 65 8.45 2.70 -3.11
C GLY A 65 8.97 2.07 -4.41
N TYR A 66 9.32 2.90 -5.38
CA TYR A 66 9.90 2.45 -6.66
C TYR A 66 11.41 2.63 -6.64
N LYS A 67 12.15 1.54 -6.49
CA LYS A 67 13.53 1.43 -7.00
C LYS A 67 13.74 0.03 -7.54
#